data_AF-D6SNB8-F1
#
_entry.id   AF-D6SNB8-F1
#
_cell.length_a   1.000
_cell.length_b   1.000
_cell.length_c   1.000
_cell.angle_alpha   90.00
_cell.angle_beta   90.00
_cell.angle_gamma   90.00
#
_symmetry.space_group_name_H-M   'P 1'
#
loop_
_entity.id
_entity.type
_entity.pdbx_description
1 polymer ?
#
loop_
_entity_poly.entity_id
_entity_poly.type
_entity_poly.pdbx_seq_one_letter_code
_entity_poly.pdbx_strand_id
1 'polypeptide(L)'
;MSENKLQRNNNVKAIEGDKGDQKTVNLPTSSRNVIIAGLLFVALFFGGIGVWAATANLEGAVIAQGDIIVETYRQQVQHRDGGIVKDIKVREGYQVEKGDVLITLDGEEVRAQRDMYRARMDSFLARQARLMAEIQNADSIEWPLALLERSHLPDATESMESEEQIFKSRMEAKNSRIELLRAQINTQNSLIHGRERQLQSIEDTISSLEEEIQAKDPLLEGGFIDITEILELQRTLNSNRANKEELTTEIDQAEERIKELELEITDLEKSYAQEAASELGDVRQEIVDLREQMRPAEDAARRLNVTAPKAGVVVNLEVRTEGGVIQGGEPLMEIVPRDTGLIVSAKVDPDKIDDVRKGQDASVMLSAFPRRYTPKVKGVVTYVAADRTEPEQRDEPPYYLTYVQLDQQSLKDAIDDPGKLTPGMPAEVYIQTEAQTVMSYVLSPIIDSMDRAFREN
;
A
#
# COMPACT_ATOMS: atom_id res chain seq x y z
N MET A 1 -31.75 -152.68 27.85
CA MET A 1 -30.42 -153.29 27.69
C MET A 1 -29.43 -152.21 27.26
N SER A 2 -28.14 -152.51 27.33
CA SER A 2 -26.94 -151.67 27.08
C SER A 2 -26.97 -150.88 25.74
N GLU A 3 -26.26 -149.74 25.56
CA GLU A 3 -25.42 -148.96 26.49
C GLU A 3 -25.13 -147.51 26.03
N ASN A 4 -24.41 -146.75 26.88
CA ASN A 4 -23.42 -145.65 26.64
C ASN A 4 -23.21 -145.09 25.19
N LYS A 5 -22.93 -143.78 24.96
CA LYS A 5 -22.46 -142.71 25.88
C LYS A 5 -22.67 -141.27 25.32
N LEU A 6 -22.86 -140.29 26.22
CA LEU A 6 -22.60 -138.82 26.19
C LEU A 6 -22.52 -138.07 24.82
N GLN A 7 -23.34 -137.03 24.51
CA GLN A 7 -23.40 -135.64 25.08
C GLN A 7 -22.14 -134.77 24.80
N ARG A 8 -22.12 -133.43 24.62
CA ARG A 8 -23.04 -132.25 24.44
C ARG A 8 -22.09 -131.02 24.21
N ASN A 9 -22.41 -129.76 23.84
CA ASN A 9 -23.44 -128.95 23.11
C ASN A 9 -22.71 -127.60 22.77
N ASN A 10 -23.02 -126.70 21.82
CA ASN A 10 -24.20 -126.32 21.01
C ASN A 10 -25.29 -125.45 21.69
N ASN A 11 -25.39 -124.15 21.37
CA ASN A 11 -26.62 -123.51 20.85
C ASN A 11 -26.48 -122.02 20.44
N VAL A 12 -27.40 -121.59 19.56
CA VAL A 12 -27.65 -120.23 19.02
C VAL A 12 -29.17 -120.01 19.02
N LYS A 13 -29.70 -118.76 19.14
CA LYS A 13 -30.95 -118.32 18.45
C LYS A 13 -31.30 -116.83 18.59
N ALA A 14 -32.23 -116.40 17.72
CA ALA A 14 -32.84 -115.06 17.61
C ALA A 14 -34.36 -115.10 17.91
N ILE A 15 -35.06 -113.96 17.82
CA ILE A 15 -36.49 -113.77 18.16
C ILE A 15 -37.18 -112.87 17.08
N GLU A 16 -38.51 -112.96 16.95
CA GLU A 16 -39.37 -112.35 15.89
C GLU A 16 -40.03 -110.99 16.27
N GLY A 17 -40.75 -110.33 15.33
CA GLY A 17 -41.28 -108.95 15.47
C GLY A 17 -42.80 -108.75 15.28
N ASP A 18 -43.27 -107.51 15.01
CA ASP A 18 -44.69 -107.18 14.63
C ASP A 18 -44.84 -105.81 13.89
N LYS A 19 -46.08 -105.34 13.63
CA LYS A 19 -46.52 -104.39 12.55
C LYS A 19 -46.76 -102.91 12.95
N GLY A 20 -46.98 -102.06 11.93
CA GLY A 20 -47.65 -100.75 12.00
C GLY A 20 -48.18 -100.27 10.62
N ASP A 21 -49.23 -99.45 10.59
CA ASP A 21 -49.98 -99.01 9.37
C ASP A 21 -50.00 -97.47 9.21
N GLN A 22 -50.17 -96.93 7.99
CA GLN A 22 -50.20 -95.48 7.71
C GLN A 22 -51.22 -95.06 6.64
N LYS A 23 -51.94 -93.96 6.91
CA LYS A 23 -52.89 -93.30 5.99
C LYS A 23 -52.26 -92.10 5.28
N THR A 24 -52.69 -91.85 4.04
CA THR A 24 -52.37 -90.65 3.26
C THR A 24 -53.51 -89.63 3.27
N VAL A 25 -53.18 -88.34 3.15
CA VAL A 25 -54.12 -87.21 3.02
C VAL A 25 -53.55 -86.22 1.99
N ASN A 26 -54.38 -85.75 1.07
CA ASN A 26 -54.00 -84.75 0.05
C ASN A 26 -54.62 -83.37 0.38
N LEU A 27 -53.91 -82.29 0.03
CA LEU A 27 -54.37 -80.90 0.13
C LEU A 27 -54.14 -80.16 -1.21
N PRO A 28 -55.01 -79.20 -1.59
CA PRO A 28 -54.99 -78.58 -2.91
C PRO A 28 -54.02 -77.38 -3.02
N THR A 29 -53.47 -77.16 -4.23
CA THR A 29 -52.41 -76.17 -4.48
C THR A 29 -52.87 -75.03 -5.38
N SER A 30 -52.70 -73.77 -4.96
CA SER A 30 -52.73 -72.60 -5.85
C SER A 30 -51.96 -71.42 -5.22
N SER A 31 -50.73 -71.17 -5.68
CA SER A 31 -49.75 -70.33 -4.97
C SER A 31 -49.50 -68.94 -5.57
N ARG A 32 -50.12 -68.63 -6.73
CA ARG A 32 -49.69 -67.52 -7.62
C ARG A 32 -49.73 -66.14 -6.95
N ASN A 33 -50.77 -65.84 -6.17
CA ASN A 33 -50.94 -64.53 -5.57
C ASN A 33 -49.95 -64.28 -4.41
N VAL A 34 -49.59 -65.33 -3.67
CA VAL A 34 -48.57 -65.26 -2.59
C VAL A 34 -47.19 -64.97 -3.18
N ILE A 35 -46.86 -65.59 -4.33
CA ILE A 35 -45.59 -65.35 -5.04
C ILE A 35 -45.51 -63.88 -5.49
N ILE A 36 -46.56 -63.33 -6.10
CA ILE A 36 -46.56 -61.94 -6.58
C ILE A 36 -46.46 -60.94 -5.41
N ALA A 37 -47.18 -61.18 -4.31
CA ALA A 37 -47.10 -60.34 -3.11
C ALA A 37 -45.69 -60.38 -2.49
N GLY A 38 -45.07 -61.56 -2.41
CA GLY A 38 -43.69 -61.71 -1.94
C GLY A 38 -42.68 -61.00 -2.84
N LEU A 39 -42.84 -61.09 -4.16
CA LEU A 39 -41.94 -60.43 -5.13
C LEU A 39 -42.05 -58.90 -5.05
N LEU A 40 -43.27 -58.36 -4.87
CA LEU A 40 -43.47 -56.93 -4.59
C LEU A 40 -42.86 -56.48 -3.26
N PHE A 41 -42.97 -57.29 -2.20
CA PHE A 41 -42.35 -56.98 -0.91
C PHE A 41 -40.82 -56.97 -1.01
N VAL A 42 -40.23 -57.95 -1.70
CA VAL A 42 -38.78 -57.99 -2.00
C VAL A 42 -38.35 -56.77 -2.82
N ALA A 43 -39.09 -56.42 -3.88
CA ALA A 43 -38.78 -55.23 -4.69
C ALA A 43 -38.88 -53.92 -3.90
N LEU A 44 -39.87 -53.79 -3.01
CA LEU A 44 -40.01 -52.61 -2.13
C LEU A 44 -38.89 -52.56 -1.08
N PHE A 45 -38.51 -53.70 -0.49
CA PHE A 45 -37.48 -53.78 0.54
C PHE A 45 -36.09 -53.49 -0.02
N PHE A 46 -35.66 -54.20 -1.08
CA PHE A 46 -34.37 -53.95 -1.73
C PHE A 46 -34.33 -52.63 -2.49
N GLY A 47 -35.44 -52.18 -3.09
CA GLY A 47 -35.54 -50.88 -3.73
C GLY A 47 -35.46 -49.73 -2.72
N GLY A 48 -36.19 -49.83 -1.60
CA GLY A 48 -36.17 -48.84 -0.53
C GLY A 48 -34.81 -48.75 0.16
N ILE A 49 -34.20 -49.89 0.50
CA ILE A 49 -32.85 -49.94 1.08
C ILE A 49 -31.81 -49.48 0.06
N GLY A 50 -31.94 -49.81 -1.23
CA GLY A 50 -31.02 -49.36 -2.27
C GLY A 50 -31.06 -47.85 -2.49
N VAL A 51 -32.26 -47.26 -2.57
CA VAL A 51 -32.43 -45.80 -2.69
C VAL A 51 -31.94 -45.10 -1.42
N TRP A 52 -32.23 -45.63 -0.23
CA TRP A 52 -31.69 -45.10 1.02
C TRP A 52 -30.16 -45.19 1.07
N ALA A 53 -29.57 -46.35 0.76
CA ALA A 53 -28.12 -46.53 0.81
C ALA A 53 -27.38 -45.68 -0.24
N ALA A 54 -28.03 -45.33 -1.36
CA ALA A 54 -27.51 -44.42 -2.37
C ALA A 54 -27.72 -42.92 -2.06
N THR A 55 -28.48 -42.57 -1.01
CA THR A 55 -28.78 -41.17 -0.61
C THR A 55 -28.37 -40.83 0.82
N ALA A 56 -28.12 -41.83 1.67
CA ALA A 56 -27.59 -41.67 3.01
C ALA A 56 -26.07 -41.46 2.95
N ASN A 57 -25.65 -40.23 3.26
CA ASN A 57 -24.24 -39.87 3.40
C ASN A 57 -23.70 -40.33 4.76
N LEU A 58 -22.51 -40.92 4.74
CA LEU A 58 -21.67 -41.22 5.89
C LEU A 58 -20.56 -40.17 5.95
N GLU A 59 -20.46 -39.48 7.09
CA GLU A 59 -19.32 -38.61 7.40
C GLU A 59 -18.18 -39.47 7.97
N GLY A 60 -17.13 -39.65 7.18
CA GLY A 60 -15.90 -40.30 7.63
C GLY A 60 -14.94 -39.31 8.30
N ALA A 61 -13.99 -39.83 9.06
CA ALA A 61 -12.88 -39.04 9.58
C ALA A 61 -11.58 -39.84 9.60
N VAL A 62 -10.50 -39.28 9.06
CA VAL A 62 -9.14 -39.78 9.27
C VAL A 62 -8.71 -39.36 10.67
N ILE A 63 -8.33 -40.34 11.49
CA ILE A 63 -7.82 -40.09 12.85
C ILE A 63 -6.30 -40.10 12.78
N ALA A 64 -5.68 -38.96 13.10
CA ALA A 64 -4.24 -38.79 13.17
C ALA A 64 -3.83 -38.39 14.59
N GLN A 65 -2.76 -39.00 15.11
CA GLN A 65 -2.13 -38.54 16.34
C GLN A 65 -1.21 -37.37 16.03
N GLY A 66 -1.11 -36.40 16.94
CA GLY A 66 -0.25 -35.25 16.73
C GLY A 66 0.01 -34.47 18.00
N ASP A 67 0.85 -33.46 17.89
CA ASP A 67 1.24 -32.59 18.99
C ASP A 67 0.89 -31.14 18.67
N ILE A 68 0.50 -30.37 19.70
CA ILE A 68 0.36 -28.93 19.58
C ILE A 68 1.75 -28.34 19.35
N ILE A 69 1.92 -27.58 18.28
CA ILE A 69 3.10 -26.74 18.04
C ILE A 69 2.65 -25.28 17.92
N VAL A 70 3.55 -24.35 18.24
CA VAL A 70 3.30 -22.92 18.02
C VAL A 70 3.80 -22.58 16.62
N GLU A 71 3.06 -21.77 15.87
CA GLU A 71 3.47 -21.24 14.55
C GLU A 71 4.59 -20.17 14.66
N THR A 72 5.65 -20.49 15.41
CA THR A 72 6.76 -19.56 15.72
C THR A 72 7.78 -19.51 14.59
N TYR A 73 7.43 -18.76 13.54
CA TYR A 73 8.43 -18.20 12.64
C TYR A 73 9.25 -17.15 13.39
N ARG A 74 10.45 -17.53 13.85
CA ARG A 74 11.43 -16.59 14.42
C ARG A 74 11.75 -15.52 13.38
N GLN A 75 11.65 -14.25 13.76
CA GLN A 75 11.95 -13.15 12.85
C GLN A 75 13.36 -12.61 13.14
N GLN A 76 14.30 -12.91 12.25
CA GLN A 76 15.65 -12.35 12.32
C GLN A 76 15.62 -10.85 12.05
N VAL A 77 16.29 -10.09 12.92
CA VAL A 77 16.47 -8.65 12.81
C VAL A 77 17.91 -8.39 12.40
N GLN A 78 18.10 -7.85 11.20
CA GLN A 78 19.40 -7.59 10.58
C GLN A 78 19.48 -6.14 10.09
N HIS A 79 20.67 -5.53 10.12
CA HIS A 79 20.87 -4.18 9.58
C HIS A 79 21.56 -4.23 8.21
N ARG A 80 20.89 -3.74 7.17
CA ARG A 80 21.35 -3.86 5.77
C ARG A 80 22.70 -3.21 5.51
N ASP A 81 22.97 -2.05 6.11
CA ASP A 81 24.11 -1.20 5.75
C ASP A 81 25.31 -1.33 6.71
N GLY A 82 25.21 -2.16 7.77
CA GLY A 82 26.22 -2.24 8.83
C GLY A 82 26.31 -0.97 9.70
N GLY A 83 27.36 -0.83 10.52
CA GLY A 83 27.61 0.39 11.32
C GLY A 83 28.34 0.14 12.63
N ILE A 84 28.53 1.21 13.41
CA ILE A 84 29.02 1.14 14.80
C ILE A 84 27.82 1.18 15.75
N VAL A 85 27.80 0.35 16.78
CA VAL A 85 26.71 0.31 17.77
C VAL A 85 26.89 1.43 18.80
N LYS A 86 25.89 2.30 18.95
CA LYS A 86 25.92 3.46 19.88
C LYS A 86 25.22 3.20 21.19
N ASP A 87 24.10 2.47 21.15
CA ASP A 87 23.23 2.21 22.31
C ASP A 87 22.42 0.92 22.05
N ILE A 88 22.31 0.06 23.06
CA ILE A 88 21.61 -1.24 23.01
C ILE A 88 20.48 -1.21 24.05
N LYS A 89 19.25 -1.02 23.59
CA LYS A 89 18.08 -0.74 24.44
C LYS A 89 17.37 -2.00 24.95
N VAL A 90 17.74 -3.16 24.43
CA VAL A 90 17.13 -4.46 24.74
C VAL A 90 18.15 -5.47 25.27
N ARG A 91 17.65 -6.59 25.81
CA ARG A 91 18.43 -7.69 26.36
C ARG A 91 17.79 -9.02 25.97
N GLU A 92 18.54 -10.11 26.09
CA GLU A 92 18.02 -11.47 25.94
C GLU A 92 16.79 -11.69 26.86
N GLY A 93 15.70 -12.22 26.32
CA GLY A 93 14.43 -12.41 27.03
C GLY A 93 13.59 -11.15 27.26
N TYR A 94 14.02 -9.98 26.76
CA TYR A 94 13.25 -8.74 26.88
C TYR A 94 12.01 -8.74 25.98
N GLN A 95 10.97 -8.02 26.40
CA GLN A 95 9.68 -7.94 25.70
C GLN A 95 9.66 -6.65 24.88
N VAL A 96 9.24 -6.73 23.61
CA VAL A 96 9.21 -5.59 22.70
C VAL A 96 7.88 -5.52 21.96
N GLU A 97 7.42 -4.31 21.68
CA GLU A 97 6.30 -4.02 20.79
C GLU A 97 6.78 -3.69 19.37
N LYS A 98 5.85 -3.66 18.40
CA LYS A 98 6.19 -3.37 17.01
C LYS A 98 6.59 -1.90 16.86
N GLY A 99 7.82 -1.66 16.40
CA GLY A 99 8.39 -0.34 16.19
C GLY A 99 9.34 0.12 17.31
N ASP A 100 9.47 -0.63 18.41
CA ASP A 100 10.43 -0.34 19.47
C ASP A 100 11.86 -0.27 18.92
N VAL A 101 12.63 0.73 19.35
CA VAL A 101 14.04 0.87 18.98
C VAL A 101 14.88 -0.10 19.81
N LEU A 102 15.45 -1.09 19.14
CA LEU A 102 16.23 -2.18 19.73
C LEU A 102 17.70 -1.77 19.91
N ILE A 103 18.28 -1.22 18.86
CA ILE A 103 19.67 -0.77 18.78
C ILE A 103 19.68 0.58 18.05
N THR A 104 20.39 1.56 18.59
CA THR A 104 20.76 2.78 17.87
C THR A 104 22.21 2.66 17.44
N LEU A 105 22.45 2.85 16.14
CA LEU A 105 23.79 2.90 15.53
C LEU A 105 24.33 4.32 15.54
N ASP A 106 25.65 4.45 15.61
CA ASP A 106 26.30 5.70 15.27
C ASP A 106 26.43 5.82 13.74
N GLY A 107 26.28 7.05 13.27
CA GLY A 107 26.05 7.35 11.86
C GLY A 107 26.07 8.85 11.66
N GLU A 108 27.08 9.51 12.21
CA GLU A 108 27.23 10.97 12.13
C GLU A 108 27.40 11.43 10.68
N GLU A 109 28.13 10.67 9.86
CA GLU A 109 28.22 10.86 8.40
C GLU A 109 26.83 10.81 7.73
N VAL A 110 26.01 9.82 8.09
CA VAL A 110 24.64 9.66 7.54
C VAL A 110 23.71 10.79 7.99
N ARG A 111 23.87 11.29 9.22
CA ARG A 111 23.13 12.47 9.72
C ARG A 111 23.58 13.74 9.01
N ALA A 112 24.89 14.00 8.96
CA ALA A 112 25.47 15.15 8.28
C ALA A 112 25.10 15.19 6.79
N GLN A 113 25.15 14.06 6.08
CA GLN A 113 24.75 13.98 4.67
C GLN A 113 23.26 14.30 4.47
N ARG A 114 22.38 13.78 5.33
CA ARG A 114 20.94 14.10 5.34
C ARG A 114 20.71 15.59 5.60
N ASP A 115 21.40 16.15 6.59
CA ASP A 115 21.16 17.53 7.04
C ASP A 115 21.75 18.55 6.07
N MET A 116 22.90 18.26 5.43
CA MET A 116 23.42 19.02 4.29
C MET A 116 22.42 19.08 3.12
N TYR A 117 21.79 17.95 2.77
CA TYR A 117 20.75 17.96 1.73
C TYR A 117 19.49 18.74 2.16
N ARG A 118 19.13 18.72 3.45
CA ARG A 118 18.00 19.50 4.00
C ARG A 118 18.28 21.00 4.00
N ALA A 119 19.46 21.44 4.42
CA ALA A 119 19.89 22.84 4.34
C ALA A 119 19.84 23.37 2.90
N ARG A 120 20.32 22.58 1.92
CA ARG A 120 20.21 22.93 0.49
C ARG A 120 18.75 22.98 0.00
N MET A 121 17.88 22.11 0.51
CA MET A 121 16.44 22.13 0.18
C MET A 121 15.77 23.37 0.77
N ASP A 122 16.08 23.73 2.02
CA ASP A 122 15.52 24.91 2.68
C ASP A 122 15.99 26.21 2.00
N SER A 123 17.25 26.27 1.57
CA SER A 123 17.78 27.34 0.72
C SER A 123 17.02 27.48 -0.61
N PHE A 124 16.78 26.38 -1.34
CA PHE A 124 16.00 26.43 -2.58
C PHE A 124 14.51 26.74 -2.35
N LEU A 125 13.91 26.31 -1.23
CA LEU A 125 12.54 26.66 -0.87
C LEU A 125 12.41 28.16 -0.53
N ALA A 126 13.39 28.73 0.16
CA ALA A 126 13.45 30.17 0.42
C ALA A 126 13.54 30.97 -0.91
N ARG A 127 14.44 30.54 -1.81
CA ARG A 127 14.59 31.14 -3.15
C ARG A 127 13.34 31.01 -4.01
N GLN A 128 12.68 29.84 -3.97
CA GLN A 128 11.41 29.62 -4.66
C GLN A 128 10.33 30.60 -4.16
N ALA A 129 10.28 30.87 -2.86
CA ALA A 129 9.34 31.82 -2.27
C ALA A 129 9.63 33.26 -2.76
N ARG A 130 10.89 33.72 -2.72
CA ARG A 130 11.31 35.00 -3.32
C ARG A 130 10.84 35.11 -4.77
N LEU A 131 11.18 34.13 -5.60
CA LEU A 131 10.92 34.17 -7.04
C LEU A 131 9.42 34.17 -7.35
N MET A 132 8.61 33.46 -6.57
CA MET A 132 7.16 33.52 -6.72
C MET A 132 6.59 34.90 -6.32
N ALA A 133 7.15 35.57 -5.31
CA ALA A 133 6.79 36.96 -4.97
C ALA A 133 7.23 37.96 -6.05
N GLU A 134 8.43 37.81 -6.64
CA GLU A 134 8.92 38.65 -7.73
C GLU A 134 8.05 38.55 -8.99
N ILE A 135 7.67 37.33 -9.41
CA ILE A 135 6.79 37.08 -10.56
C ILE A 135 5.38 37.66 -10.35
N GLN A 136 4.87 37.60 -9.11
CA GLN A 136 3.56 38.15 -8.76
C GLN A 136 3.58 39.67 -8.49
N ASN A 137 4.77 40.29 -8.47
CA ASN A 137 4.98 41.68 -8.07
C ASN A 137 4.35 41.98 -6.68
N ALA A 138 4.53 41.07 -5.73
CA ALA A 138 4.06 41.22 -4.36
C ALA A 138 4.95 42.16 -3.53
N ASP A 139 4.43 42.67 -2.42
CA ASP A 139 5.18 43.56 -1.50
C ASP A 139 6.04 42.79 -0.47
N SER A 140 5.80 41.49 -0.29
CA SER A 140 6.52 40.63 0.68
C SER A 140 6.55 39.16 0.23
N ILE A 141 7.47 38.38 0.81
CA ILE A 141 7.59 36.94 0.54
C ILE A 141 6.61 36.13 1.41
N GLU A 142 5.81 35.27 0.79
CA GLU A 142 5.02 34.24 1.49
C GLU A 142 5.86 32.95 1.67
N TRP A 143 6.33 32.70 2.90
CA TRP A 143 7.16 31.54 3.20
C TRP A 143 6.35 30.23 3.29
N PRO A 144 6.80 29.12 2.67
CA PRO A 144 6.09 27.85 2.72
C PRO A 144 6.10 27.23 4.12
N LEU A 145 5.00 26.59 4.53
CA LEU A 145 4.83 26.00 5.87
C LEU A 145 5.99 25.06 6.26
N ALA A 146 6.48 24.24 5.33
CA ALA A 146 7.60 23.32 5.58
C ALA A 146 8.90 24.03 5.97
N LEU A 147 9.09 25.31 5.59
CA LEU A 147 10.22 26.14 5.99
C LEU A 147 9.94 26.86 7.32
N LEU A 148 8.70 27.34 7.52
CA LEU A 148 8.25 27.93 8.79
C LEU A 148 8.34 26.96 9.97
N GLU A 149 8.03 25.68 9.78
CA GLU A 149 8.23 24.62 10.78
C GLU A 149 9.71 24.46 11.18
N ARG A 150 10.65 24.87 10.31
CA ARG A 150 12.11 24.78 10.49
C ARG A 150 12.80 26.11 10.76
N SER A 151 12.08 27.24 10.87
CA SER A 151 12.67 28.59 11.09
C SER A 151 13.30 28.82 12.48
N HIS A 152 13.56 27.73 13.22
CA HIS A 152 14.32 27.68 14.46
C HIS A 152 15.71 27.04 14.26
N LEU A 153 16.01 26.56 13.05
CA LEU A 153 17.31 26.00 12.65
C LEU A 153 18.14 27.09 11.95
N PRO A 154 19.43 27.29 12.30
CA PRO A 154 20.26 28.37 11.75
C PRO A 154 20.25 28.43 10.21
N ASP A 155 20.49 27.30 9.55
CA ASP A 155 20.62 27.18 8.09
C ASP A 155 19.35 27.65 7.34
N ALA A 156 18.18 27.40 7.93
CA ALA A 156 16.89 27.82 7.39
C ALA A 156 16.66 29.33 7.61
N THR A 157 16.98 29.85 8.80
CA THR A 157 16.87 31.28 9.12
C THR A 157 17.83 32.12 8.27
N GLU A 158 19.10 31.70 8.12
CA GLU A 158 20.09 32.37 7.27
C GLU A 158 19.65 32.39 5.79
N SER A 159 19.08 31.28 5.31
CA SER A 159 18.50 31.20 3.96
C SER A 159 17.32 32.17 3.76
N MET A 160 16.42 32.28 4.74
CA MET A 160 15.28 33.20 4.70
C MET A 160 15.73 34.67 4.74
N GLU A 161 16.62 35.03 5.66
CA GLU A 161 17.13 36.40 5.81
C GLU A 161 17.91 36.86 4.57
N SER A 162 18.69 35.97 3.96
CA SER A 162 19.44 36.24 2.73
C SER A 162 18.53 36.50 1.52
N GLU A 163 17.56 35.61 1.25
CA GLU A 163 16.64 35.79 0.11
C GLU A 163 15.66 36.97 0.33
N GLU A 164 15.29 37.28 1.59
CA GLU A 164 14.53 38.50 1.97
C GLU A 164 15.34 39.80 1.70
N GLN A 165 16.65 39.80 1.98
CA GLN A 165 17.52 40.94 1.68
C GLN A 165 17.71 41.12 0.16
N ILE A 166 17.88 40.02 -0.58
CA ILE A 166 17.97 40.03 -2.05
C ILE A 166 16.66 40.58 -2.65
N PHE A 167 15.51 40.12 -2.17
CA PHE A 167 14.19 40.56 -2.62
C PHE A 167 14.00 42.08 -2.44
N LYS A 168 14.28 42.61 -1.25
CA LYS A 168 14.20 44.06 -0.97
C LYS A 168 15.11 44.86 -1.88
N SER A 169 16.37 44.45 -2.04
CA SER A 169 17.31 45.15 -2.90
C SER A 169 16.90 45.14 -4.39
N ARG A 170 16.37 44.02 -4.89
CA ARG A 170 15.83 43.90 -6.27
C ARG A 170 14.58 44.77 -6.46
N MET A 171 13.66 44.78 -5.48
CA MET A 171 12.44 45.60 -5.50
C MET A 171 12.75 47.10 -5.44
N GLU A 172 13.64 47.52 -4.55
CA GLU A 172 14.12 48.92 -4.43
C GLU A 172 14.79 49.39 -5.73
N ALA A 173 15.65 48.58 -6.35
CA ALA A 173 16.32 48.91 -7.60
C ALA A 173 15.34 49.09 -8.77
N LYS A 174 14.38 48.16 -8.92
CA LYS A 174 13.30 48.26 -9.92
C LYS A 174 12.47 49.52 -9.70
N ASN A 175 11.98 49.74 -8.49
CA ASN A 175 11.12 50.89 -8.16
C ASN A 175 11.86 52.22 -8.40
N SER A 176 13.13 52.31 -8.00
CA SER A 176 13.99 53.49 -8.27
C SER A 176 14.12 53.80 -9.77
N ARG A 177 14.19 52.76 -10.64
CA ARG A 177 14.21 52.96 -12.09
C ARG A 177 12.86 53.41 -12.63
N ILE A 178 11.75 52.86 -12.13
CA ILE A 178 10.38 53.29 -12.50
C ILE A 178 10.14 54.74 -12.08
N GLU A 179 10.59 55.16 -10.89
CA GLU A 179 10.50 56.56 -10.43
C GLU A 179 11.29 57.53 -11.33
N LEU A 180 12.50 57.14 -11.77
CA LEU A 180 13.29 57.93 -12.72
C LEU A 180 12.55 58.12 -14.05
N LEU A 181 11.93 57.06 -14.60
CA LEU A 181 11.17 57.13 -15.84
C LEU A 181 9.89 57.98 -15.69
N ARG A 182 9.18 57.85 -14.57
CA ARG A 182 8.02 58.70 -14.22
C ARG A 182 8.42 60.17 -14.07
N ALA A 183 9.59 60.47 -13.51
CA ALA A 183 10.12 61.84 -13.45
C ALA A 183 10.43 62.43 -14.84
N GLN A 184 10.91 61.61 -15.78
CA GLN A 184 11.08 62.02 -17.17
C GLN A 184 9.73 62.27 -17.87
N ILE A 185 8.73 61.41 -17.68
CA ILE A 185 7.36 61.62 -18.19
C ILE A 185 6.77 62.94 -17.65
N ASN A 186 6.90 63.20 -16.34
CA ASN A 186 6.45 64.46 -15.73
C ASN A 186 7.19 65.69 -16.29
N THR A 187 8.44 65.54 -16.72
CA THR A 187 9.20 66.60 -17.39
C THR A 187 8.66 66.87 -18.80
N GLN A 188 8.29 65.83 -19.57
CA GLN A 188 7.66 65.99 -20.89
C GLN A 188 6.26 66.59 -20.80
N ASN A 189 5.43 66.16 -19.85
CA ASN A 189 4.12 66.78 -19.57
C ASN A 189 4.27 68.29 -19.23
N SER A 190 5.32 68.65 -18.49
CA SER A 190 5.63 70.05 -18.17
C SER A 190 6.09 70.86 -19.39
N LEU A 191 6.75 70.22 -20.37
CA LEU A 191 7.13 70.82 -21.64
C LEU A 191 5.91 71.03 -22.56
N ILE A 192 5.03 70.03 -22.67
CA ILE A 192 3.76 70.10 -23.41
C ILE A 192 2.91 71.27 -22.87
N HIS A 193 2.65 71.33 -21.57
CA HIS A 193 1.96 72.47 -20.93
C HIS A 193 2.72 73.81 -21.02
N GLY A 194 3.99 73.80 -21.43
CA GLY A 194 4.74 74.99 -21.85
C GLY A 194 4.37 75.41 -23.28
N ARG A 195 4.42 74.46 -24.23
CA ARG A 195 4.17 74.67 -25.66
C ARG A 195 2.70 74.92 -25.98
N GLU A 196 1.74 74.23 -25.37
CA GLU A 196 0.30 74.48 -25.53
C GLU A 196 -0.08 75.95 -25.28
N ARG A 197 0.50 76.58 -24.24
CA ARG A 197 0.25 77.99 -23.91
C ARG A 197 0.92 78.96 -24.89
N GLN A 198 2.01 78.54 -25.55
CA GLN A 198 2.61 79.30 -26.65
C GLN A 198 1.79 79.14 -27.94
N LEU A 199 1.28 77.94 -28.20
CA LEU A 199 0.39 77.62 -29.32
C LEU A 199 -0.87 78.50 -29.27
N GLN A 200 -1.58 78.52 -28.14
CA GLN A 200 -2.75 79.39 -27.94
C GLN A 200 -2.41 80.87 -28.18
N SER A 201 -1.29 81.36 -27.64
CA SER A 201 -0.82 82.75 -27.84
C SER A 201 -0.50 83.08 -29.30
N ILE A 202 -0.05 82.09 -30.08
CA ILE A 202 0.16 82.21 -31.53
C ILE A 202 -1.18 82.17 -32.28
N GLU A 203 -2.13 81.32 -31.88
CA GLU A 203 -3.47 81.24 -32.46
C GLU A 203 -4.29 82.52 -32.24
N ASP A 204 -4.25 83.09 -31.04
CA ASP A 204 -4.87 84.39 -30.72
C ASP A 204 -4.28 85.52 -31.60
N THR A 205 -2.96 85.45 -31.87
CA THR A 205 -2.25 86.39 -32.74
C THR A 205 -2.62 86.18 -34.21
N ILE A 206 -2.76 84.93 -34.66
CA ILE A 206 -3.22 84.57 -36.01
C ILE A 206 -4.64 85.10 -36.26
N SER A 207 -5.58 84.88 -35.34
CA SER A 207 -6.95 85.40 -35.43
C SER A 207 -6.95 86.93 -35.52
N SER A 208 -6.16 87.60 -34.67
CA SER A 208 -6.04 89.07 -34.67
C SER A 208 -5.51 89.63 -35.99
N LEU A 209 -4.54 88.96 -36.62
CA LEU A 209 -3.98 89.35 -37.91
C LEU A 209 -4.94 89.07 -39.07
N GLU A 210 -5.70 87.97 -39.01
CA GLU A 210 -6.74 87.64 -40.00
C GLU A 210 -7.89 88.68 -39.96
N GLU A 211 -8.31 89.10 -38.75
CA GLU A 211 -9.27 90.19 -38.56
C GLU A 211 -8.73 91.55 -39.06
N GLU A 212 -7.46 91.90 -38.79
CA GLU A 212 -6.88 93.17 -39.27
C GLU A 212 -6.77 93.20 -40.80
N ILE A 213 -6.36 92.09 -41.44
CA ILE A 213 -6.33 92.00 -42.91
C ILE A 213 -7.74 92.16 -43.47
N GLN A 214 -8.72 91.42 -42.96
CA GLN A 214 -10.10 91.47 -43.44
C GLN A 214 -10.74 92.86 -43.26
N ALA A 215 -10.37 93.59 -42.20
CA ALA A 215 -10.80 94.97 -41.97
C ALA A 215 -10.13 95.99 -42.92
N LYS A 216 -8.91 95.71 -43.39
CA LYS A 216 -8.15 96.57 -44.31
C LYS A 216 -8.43 96.30 -45.79
N ASP A 217 -8.82 95.09 -46.17
CA ASP A 217 -9.16 94.73 -47.56
C ASP A 217 -10.08 95.75 -48.29
N PRO A 218 -11.23 96.18 -47.74
CA PRO A 218 -12.08 97.18 -48.42
C PRO A 218 -11.45 98.59 -48.50
N LEU A 219 -10.46 98.90 -47.66
CA LEU A 219 -9.69 100.15 -47.77
C LEU A 219 -8.68 100.07 -48.92
N LEU A 220 -8.13 98.88 -49.20
CA LEU A 220 -7.28 98.65 -50.37
C LEU A 220 -8.12 98.70 -51.67
N GLU A 221 -9.29 98.06 -51.70
CA GLU A 221 -10.22 98.16 -52.85
C GLU A 221 -10.64 99.61 -53.13
N GLY A 222 -10.84 100.42 -52.08
CA GLY A 222 -11.12 101.85 -52.19
C GLY A 222 -9.91 102.72 -52.56
N GLY A 223 -8.69 102.17 -52.61
CA GLY A 223 -7.46 102.90 -52.90
C GLY A 223 -6.98 103.83 -51.78
N PHE A 224 -7.37 103.58 -50.53
CA PHE A 224 -7.05 104.40 -49.36
C PHE A 224 -5.76 103.98 -48.63
N ILE A 225 -5.25 102.77 -48.87
CA ILE A 225 -3.99 102.22 -48.33
C ILE A 225 -3.14 101.61 -49.45
N ASP A 226 -1.85 101.43 -49.19
CA ASP A 226 -0.93 100.78 -50.13
C ASP A 226 -0.97 99.25 -49.99
N ILE A 227 -0.90 98.52 -51.11
CA ILE A 227 -0.88 97.05 -51.14
C ILE A 227 0.28 96.45 -50.32
N THR A 228 1.37 97.19 -50.15
CA THR A 228 2.50 96.78 -49.31
C THR A 228 2.12 96.55 -47.84
N GLU A 229 1.15 97.30 -47.28
CA GLU A 229 0.66 97.05 -45.90
C GLU A 229 0.06 95.63 -45.77
N ILE A 230 -0.85 95.27 -46.68
CA ILE A 230 -1.47 93.94 -46.71
C ILE A 230 -0.40 92.86 -46.93
N LEU A 231 0.60 93.10 -47.78
CA LEU A 231 1.66 92.14 -48.06
C LEU A 231 2.64 91.95 -46.88
N GLU A 232 2.84 92.94 -46.01
CA GLU A 232 3.59 92.76 -44.75
C GLU A 232 2.75 92.00 -43.70
N LEU A 233 1.46 92.34 -43.56
CA LEU A 233 0.55 91.60 -42.67
C LEU A 233 0.41 90.13 -43.09
N GLN A 234 0.25 89.83 -44.37
CA GLN A 234 0.18 88.46 -44.89
C GLN A 234 1.50 87.68 -44.67
N ARG A 235 2.66 88.33 -44.79
CA ARG A 235 3.95 87.72 -44.44
C ARG A 235 4.06 87.43 -42.94
N THR A 236 3.57 88.34 -42.11
CA THR A 236 3.53 88.18 -40.64
C THR A 236 2.57 87.05 -40.23
N LEU A 237 1.39 86.97 -40.83
CA LEU A 237 0.41 85.89 -40.66
C LEU A 237 1.00 84.53 -41.06
N ASN A 238 1.62 84.44 -42.24
CA ASN A 238 2.23 83.20 -42.71
C ASN A 238 3.44 82.78 -41.84
N SER A 239 4.20 83.72 -41.29
CA SER A 239 5.24 83.42 -40.31
C SER A 239 4.67 82.86 -39.01
N ASN A 240 3.59 83.43 -38.47
CA ASN A 240 2.96 82.90 -37.25
C ASN A 240 2.29 81.54 -37.48
N ARG A 241 1.70 81.32 -38.67
CA ARG A 241 1.20 79.99 -39.07
C ARG A 241 2.33 78.96 -39.14
N ALA A 242 3.51 79.30 -39.66
CA ALA A 242 4.67 78.39 -39.62
C ALA A 242 5.11 78.08 -38.18
N ASN A 243 5.18 79.09 -37.31
CA ASN A 243 5.50 78.91 -35.88
C ASN A 243 4.46 78.03 -35.16
N LYS A 244 3.17 78.09 -35.57
CA LYS A 244 2.11 77.21 -35.05
C LYS A 244 2.42 75.74 -35.37
N GLU A 245 2.67 75.42 -36.65
CA GLU A 245 2.96 74.05 -37.07
C GLU A 245 4.25 73.51 -36.43
N GLU A 246 5.26 74.35 -36.20
CA GLU A 246 6.47 74.01 -35.44
C GLU A 246 6.15 73.65 -33.98
N LEU A 247 5.34 74.47 -33.29
CA LEU A 247 4.90 74.20 -31.91
C LEU A 247 4.03 72.94 -31.79
N THR A 248 3.14 72.68 -32.75
CA THR A 248 2.37 71.43 -32.82
C THR A 248 3.31 70.23 -32.97
N THR A 249 4.28 70.33 -33.89
CA THR A 249 5.27 69.27 -34.14
C THR A 249 6.12 68.96 -32.89
N GLU A 250 6.49 69.98 -32.10
CA GLU A 250 7.16 69.78 -30.81
C GLU A 250 6.28 69.07 -29.77
N ILE A 251 4.98 69.37 -29.73
CA ILE A 251 4.03 68.70 -28.82
C ILE A 251 3.88 67.23 -29.20
N ASP A 252 3.68 66.93 -30.49
CA ASP A 252 3.57 65.56 -31.01
C ASP A 252 4.83 64.73 -30.66
N GLN A 253 6.03 65.30 -30.83
CA GLN A 253 7.29 64.65 -30.46
C GLN A 253 7.43 64.40 -28.95
N ALA A 254 6.96 65.33 -28.11
CA ALA A 254 6.96 65.16 -26.66
C ALA A 254 5.96 64.08 -26.22
N GLU A 255 4.80 63.99 -26.87
CA GLU A 255 3.83 62.90 -26.68
C GLU A 255 4.38 61.54 -27.12
N GLU A 256 5.02 61.44 -28.28
CA GLU A 256 5.70 60.21 -28.72
C GLU A 256 6.76 59.79 -27.70
N ARG A 257 7.54 60.73 -27.17
CA ARG A 257 8.54 60.44 -26.15
C ARG A 257 7.95 59.98 -24.81
N ILE A 258 6.73 60.42 -24.44
CA ILE A 258 6.01 59.88 -23.28
C ILE A 258 5.63 58.41 -23.54
N LYS A 259 5.05 58.12 -24.70
CA LYS A 259 4.64 56.76 -25.10
C LYS A 259 5.83 55.79 -25.12
N GLU A 260 7.01 56.24 -25.56
CA GLU A 260 8.27 55.48 -25.44
C GLU A 260 8.65 55.17 -23.98
N LEU A 261 8.55 56.14 -23.07
CA LEU A 261 8.92 55.98 -21.66
C LEU A 261 7.93 55.08 -20.89
N GLU A 262 6.64 55.13 -21.24
CA GLU A 262 5.62 54.21 -20.70
C GLU A 262 5.85 52.76 -21.16
N LEU A 263 6.30 52.57 -22.40
CA LEU A 263 6.74 51.27 -22.91
C LEU A 263 8.02 50.80 -22.21
N GLU A 264 8.99 51.68 -21.91
CA GLU A 264 10.21 51.32 -21.15
C GLU A 264 9.87 50.84 -19.72
N ILE A 265 8.93 51.50 -19.03
CA ILE A 265 8.42 51.02 -17.72
C ILE A 265 7.78 49.63 -17.88
N THR A 266 6.94 49.45 -18.90
CA THR A 266 6.23 48.19 -19.16
C THR A 266 7.19 47.04 -19.49
N ASP A 267 8.28 47.31 -20.22
CA ASP A 267 9.30 46.33 -20.59
C ASP A 267 10.21 45.96 -19.42
N LEU A 268 10.54 46.92 -18.56
CA LEU A 268 11.26 46.71 -17.30
C LEU A 268 10.49 45.77 -16.35
N GLU A 269 9.19 46.02 -16.15
CA GLU A 269 8.34 45.17 -15.30
C GLU A 269 8.21 43.74 -15.85
N LYS A 270 8.06 43.59 -17.17
CA LYS A 270 8.04 42.27 -17.84
C LYS A 270 9.36 41.55 -17.76
N SER A 271 10.48 42.24 -18.00
CA SER A 271 11.82 41.67 -17.95
C SER A 271 12.15 41.16 -16.55
N TYR A 272 11.81 41.93 -15.50
CA TYR A 272 11.95 41.52 -14.10
C TYR A 272 11.17 40.22 -13.79
N ALA A 273 9.91 40.14 -14.21
CA ALA A 273 9.10 38.94 -14.02
C ALA A 273 9.59 37.75 -14.88
N GLN A 274 10.13 38.00 -16.07
CA GLN A 274 10.68 36.97 -16.96
C GLN A 274 12.00 36.38 -16.45
N GLU A 275 12.90 37.22 -15.92
CA GLU A 275 14.11 36.77 -15.21
C GLU A 275 13.73 35.84 -14.05
N ALA A 276 12.83 36.30 -13.18
CA ALA A 276 12.40 35.52 -12.01
C ALA A 276 11.67 34.22 -12.42
N ALA A 277 10.90 34.23 -13.50
CA ALA A 277 10.28 33.03 -14.05
C ALA A 277 11.29 32.02 -14.64
N SER A 278 12.40 32.51 -15.22
CA SER A 278 13.49 31.66 -15.70
C SER A 278 14.24 31.02 -14.52
N GLU A 279 14.68 31.82 -13.54
CA GLU A 279 15.38 31.33 -12.34
C GLU A 279 14.50 30.34 -11.56
N LEU A 280 13.18 30.55 -11.53
CA LEU A 280 12.23 29.63 -10.89
C LEU A 280 12.10 28.29 -11.64
N GLY A 281 12.38 28.25 -12.94
CA GLY A 281 12.48 27.01 -13.71
C GLY A 281 13.64 26.15 -13.21
N ASP A 282 14.83 26.74 -13.15
CA ASP A 282 16.06 26.06 -12.70
C ASP A 282 15.96 25.63 -11.23
N VAL A 283 15.48 26.51 -10.35
CA VAL A 283 15.27 26.21 -8.92
C VAL A 283 14.24 25.10 -8.72
N ARG A 284 13.21 25.00 -9.56
CA ARG A 284 12.24 23.89 -9.51
C ARG A 284 12.86 22.55 -9.93
N GLN A 285 13.75 22.55 -10.93
CA GLN A 285 14.48 21.34 -11.33
C GLN A 285 15.41 20.86 -10.22
N GLU A 286 16.21 21.77 -9.66
CA GLU A 286 17.09 21.50 -8.51
C GLU A 286 16.31 20.94 -7.29
N ILE A 287 15.13 21.46 -6.98
CA ILE A 287 14.25 20.92 -5.92
C ILE A 287 13.77 19.49 -6.23
N VAL A 288 13.53 19.14 -7.49
CA VAL A 288 13.14 17.77 -7.87
C VAL A 288 14.32 16.81 -7.72
N ASP A 289 15.48 17.17 -8.27
CA ASP A 289 16.68 16.33 -8.22
C ASP A 289 17.21 16.15 -6.80
N LEU A 290 17.16 17.20 -5.98
CA LEU A 290 17.52 17.15 -4.57
C LEU A 290 16.53 16.29 -3.76
N ARG A 291 15.24 16.30 -4.08
CA ARG A 291 14.24 15.43 -3.41
C ARG A 291 14.54 13.95 -3.64
N GLU A 292 14.94 13.57 -4.85
CA GLU A 292 15.35 12.20 -5.16
C GLU A 292 16.68 11.81 -4.49
N GLN A 293 17.63 12.76 -4.34
CA GLN A 293 18.87 12.56 -3.57
C GLN A 293 18.64 12.48 -2.05
N MET A 294 17.68 13.22 -1.51
CA MET A 294 17.30 13.19 -0.10
C MET A 294 16.70 11.85 0.31
N ARG A 295 15.85 11.25 -0.53
CA ARG A 295 15.13 10.00 -0.20
C ARG A 295 16.04 8.88 0.35
N PRO A 296 17.15 8.48 -0.30
CA PRO A 296 18.05 7.45 0.24
C PRO A 296 18.81 7.90 1.50
N ALA A 297 19.17 9.18 1.62
CA ALA A 297 19.87 9.71 2.79
C ALA A 297 18.96 9.74 4.04
N GLU A 298 17.71 10.16 3.90
CA GLU A 298 16.72 10.05 4.96
C GLU A 298 16.42 8.60 5.34
N ASP A 299 16.41 7.69 4.36
CA ASP A 299 16.14 6.27 4.58
C ASP A 299 17.29 5.55 5.31
N ALA A 300 18.53 5.91 5.00
CA ALA A 300 19.70 5.51 5.79
C ALA A 300 19.64 6.11 7.20
N ALA A 301 19.31 7.40 7.34
CA ALA A 301 19.21 8.05 8.64
C ALA A 301 18.07 7.49 9.53
N ARG A 302 16.98 6.99 8.94
CA ARG A 302 15.95 6.21 9.66
C ARG A 302 16.50 4.87 10.14
N ARG A 303 17.20 4.13 9.28
CA ARG A 303 17.77 2.80 9.59
C ARG A 303 18.81 2.79 10.72
N LEU A 304 19.44 3.94 11.03
CA LEU A 304 20.30 4.09 12.22
C LEU A 304 19.58 3.68 13.52
N ASN A 305 18.25 3.70 13.58
CA ASN A 305 17.49 3.05 14.64
C ASN A 305 16.94 1.72 14.12
N VAL A 306 17.54 0.62 14.56
CA VAL A 306 17.04 -0.73 14.30
C VAL A 306 15.80 -0.96 15.14
N THR A 307 14.65 -1.25 14.51
CA THR A 307 13.36 -1.39 15.19
C THR A 307 12.74 -2.78 15.06
N ALA A 308 11.87 -3.14 15.99
CA ALA A 308 11.17 -4.42 16.00
C ALA A 308 10.10 -4.54 14.90
N PRO A 309 10.18 -5.50 13.95
CA PRO A 309 9.17 -5.70 12.90
C PRO A 309 7.80 -6.21 13.42
N LYS A 310 7.78 -6.87 14.58
CA LYS A 310 6.59 -7.34 15.30
C LYS A 310 6.83 -7.28 16.81
N ALA A 311 5.74 -7.28 17.59
CA ALA A 311 5.80 -7.49 19.03
C ALA A 311 6.20 -8.94 19.35
N GLY A 312 6.95 -9.15 20.44
CA GLY A 312 7.46 -10.46 20.82
C GLY A 312 8.47 -10.44 21.96
N VAL A 313 9.28 -11.50 22.02
CA VAL A 313 10.42 -11.65 22.95
C VAL A 313 11.72 -11.70 22.14
N VAL A 314 12.71 -10.92 22.54
CA VAL A 314 14.06 -10.93 21.96
C VAL A 314 14.82 -12.18 22.42
N VAL A 315 15.37 -12.93 21.48
CA VAL A 315 16.25 -14.09 21.72
C VAL A 315 17.45 -14.06 20.78
N ASN A 316 18.50 -14.83 21.08
CA ASN A 316 19.72 -14.92 20.27
C ASN A 316 20.39 -13.55 20.04
N LEU A 317 20.50 -12.71 21.08
CA LEU A 317 21.20 -11.42 20.99
C LEU A 317 22.72 -11.61 20.79
N GLU A 318 23.19 -11.35 19.57
CA GLU A 318 24.59 -11.45 19.17
C GLU A 318 25.37 -10.18 19.52
N VAL A 319 24.75 -9.00 19.33
CA VAL A 319 25.33 -7.69 19.66
C VAL A 319 25.29 -7.45 21.17
N ARG A 320 26.47 -7.40 21.82
CA ARG A 320 26.59 -7.35 23.29
C ARG A 320 27.39 -6.17 23.85
N THR A 321 27.97 -5.33 22.98
CA THR A 321 28.85 -4.22 23.38
C THR A 321 28.60 -2.97 22.55
N GLU A 322 28.35 -1.85 23.21
CA GLU A 322 28.50 -0.50 22.64
C GLU A 322 29.92 -0.32 22.06
N GLY A 323 30.05 0.44 20.97
CA GLY A 323 31.28 0.55 20.19
C GLY A 323 31.61 -0.67 19.31
N GLY A 324 30.81 -1.75 19.38
CA GLY A 324 30.94 -2.89 18.47
C GLY A 324 30.62 -2.50 17.02
N VAL A 325 31.31 -3.12 16.06
CA VAL A 325 31.08 -2.93 14.62
C VAL A 325 30.25 -4.09 14.09
N ILE A 326 29.19 -3.79 13.34
CA ILE A 326 28.34 -4.79 12.67
C ILE A 326 28.44 -4.66 11.15
N GLN A 327 28.36 -5.78 10.44
CA GLN A 327 28.44 -5.86 8.98
C GLN A 327 27.07 -5.73 8.31
N GLY A 328 27.06 -5.39 7.02
CA GLY A 328 25.85 -5.28 6.23
C GLY A 328 25.16 -6.63 6.05
N GLY A 329 23.95 -6.77 6.59
CA GLY A 329 23.15 -7.99 6.54
C GLY A 329 23.37 -8.97 7.70
N GLU A 330 24.26 -8.67 8.64
CA GLU A 330 24.52 -9.49 9.83
C GLU A 330 23.26 -9.60 10.73
N PRO A 331 22.89 -10.80 11.22
CA PRO A 331 21.79 -10.96 12.16
C PRO A 331 22.20 -10.42 13.54
N LEU A 332 21.34 -9.57 14.12
CA LEU A 332 21.63 -8.89 15.39
C LEU A 332 20.93 -9.58 16.57
N MET A 333 19.72 -10.08 16.31
CA MET A 333 18.87 -10.85 17.23
C MET A 333 17.70 -11.50 16.47
N GLU A 334 16.99 -12.41 17.13
CA GLU A 334 15.71 -12.96 16.67
C GLU A 334 14.56 -12.48 17.57
N ILE A 335 13.39 -12.22 16.99
CA ILE A 335 12.15 -11.97 17.74
C ILE A 335 11.22 -13.17 17.60
N VAL A 336 10.79 -13.70 18.74
CA VAL A 336 9.75 -14.73 18.88
C VAL A 336 8.40 -14.02 19.11
N PRO A 337 7.47 -14.01 18.16
CA PRO A 337 6.18 -13.33 18.34
C PRO A 337 5.25 -14.11 19.27
N ARG A 338 4.48 -13.39 20.09
CA ARG A 338 3.62 -13.97 21.13
C ARG A 338 2.26 -14.43 20.63
N ASP A 339 1.66 -13.66 19.73
CA ASP A 339 0.32 -13.92 19.18
C ASP A 339 0.39 -14.89 17.98
N THR A 340 1.20 -15.93 18.12
CA THR A 340 1.36 -17.00 17.12
C THR A 340 0.27 -18.05 17.31
N GLY A 341 -0.30 -18.52 16.20
CA GLY A 341 -1.37 -19.52 16.24
C GLY A 341 -0.89 -20.82 16.87
N LEU A 342 -1.72 -21.40 17.74
CA LEU A 342 -1.58 -22.81 18.10
C LEU A 342 -2.10 -23.65 16.93
N ILE A 343 -1.20 -24.42 16.33
CA ILE A 343 -1.51 -25.36 15.25
C ILE A 343 -1.18 -26.77 15.72
N VAL A 344 -1.88 -27.78 15.22
CA VAL A 344 -1.63 -29.17 15.57
C VAL A 344 -0.89 -29.87 14.45
N SER A 345 0.25 -30.45 14.79
CA SER A 345 1.12 -31.24 13.93
C SER A 345 0.69 -32.70 13.95
N ALA A 346 -0.22 -33.05 13.05
CA ALA A 346 -0.78 -34.39 12.89
C ALA A 346 0.10 -35.28 11.99
N LYS A 347 0.36 -36.50 12.45
CA LYS A 347 0.98 -37.60 11.69
C LYS A 347 -0.13 -38.41 11.03
N VAL A 348 -0.32 -38.24 9.73
CA VAL A 348 -1.31 -38.98 8.92
C VAL A 348 -0.67 -40.27 8.40
N ASP A 349 -1.39 -41.37 8.51
CA ASP A 349 -0.97 -42.68 8.00
C ASP A 349 -0.92 -42.68 6.45
N PRO A 350 0.13 -43.21 5.80
CA PRO A 350 0.20 -43.34 4.35
C PRO A 350 -1.01 -44.04 3.71
N ASP A 351 -1.64 -45.01 4.37
CA ASP A 351 -2.84 -45.70 3.88
C ASP A 351 -4.11 -44.80 3.91
N LYS A 352 -3.99 -43.55 4.38
CA LYS A 352 -5.08 -42.57 4.56
C LYS A 352 -4.78 -41.19 3.96
N ILE A 353 -3.68 -41.02 3.23
CA ILE A 353 -3.29 -39.70 2.69
C ILE A 353 -4.21 -39.20 1.55
N ASP A 354 -4.74 -40.10 0.71
CA ASP A 354 -5.63 -39.75 -0.41
C ASP A 354 -6.94 -39.07 0.03
N ASP A 355 -7.38 -39.38 1.25
CA ASP A 355 -8.56 -38.83 1.91
C ASP A 355 -8.32 -37.40 2.47
N VAL A 356 -7.07 -36.94 2.59
CA VAL A 356 -6.67 -35.71 3.31
C VAL A 356 -6.21 -34.59 2.37
N ARG A 357 -6.80 -33.41 2.48
CA ARG A 357 -6.55 -32.25 1.61
C ARG A 357 -6.58 -30.92 2.36
N LYS A 358 -5.75 -29.97 1.90
CA LYS A 358 -5.76 -28.58 2.39
C LYS A 358 -7.15 -27.95 2.21
N GLY A 359 -7.65 -27.31 3.26
CA GLY A 359 -8.96 -26.67 3.32
C GLY A 359 -10.09 -27.55 3.87
N GLN A 360 -9.84 -28.82 4.22
CA GLN A 360 -10.81 -29.64 4.94
C GLN A 360 -11.02 -29.16 6.38
N ASP A 361 -12.26 -29.26 6.85
CA ASP A 361 -12.59 -29.13 8.27
C ASP A 361 -12.00 -30.29 9.07
N ALA A 362 -11.53 -29.98 10.27
CA ALA A 362 -10.98 -30.94 11.22
C ALA A 362 -11.50 -30.65 12.63
N SER A 363 -11.68 -31.70 13.42
CA SER A 363 -12.02 -31.63 14.84
C SER A 363 -10.88 -32.16 15.68
N VAL A 364 -10.22 -31.26 16.43
CA VAL A 364 -9.10 -31.60 17.31
C VAL A 364 -9.63 -31.95 18.71
N MET A 365 -9.21 -33.10 19.22
CA MET A 365 -9.42 -33.52 20.60
C MET A 365 -8.12 -33.33 21.38
N LEU A 366 -8.13 -32.48 22.40
CA LEU A 366 -6.94 -32.14 23.18
C LEU A 366 -6.71 -33.21 24.26
N SER A 367 -5.91 -34.23 23.93
CA SER A 367 -5.72 -35.46 24.74
C SER A 367 -5.13 -35.22 26.13
N ALA A 368 -4.52 -34.06 26.38
CA ALA A 368 -4.09 -33.61 27.70
C ALA A 368 -5.25 -33.27 28.67
N PHE A 369 -6.49 -33.12 28.19
CA PHE A 369 -7.65 -32.68 28.98
C PHE A 369 -8.73 -33.77 29.15
N PRO A 370 -9.59 -33.70 30.19
CA PRO A 370 -10.57 -34.75 30.48
C PRO A 370 -11.66 -34.87 29.39
N ARG A 371 -11.62 -35.97 28.62
CA ARG A 371 -12.53 -36.27 27.48
C ARG A 371 -14.05 -36.20 27.77
N ARG A 372 -14.47 -36.11 29.04
CA ARG A 372 -15.88 -35.95 29.45
C ARG A 372 -16.35 -34.48 29.46
N TYR A 373 -15.45 -33.53 29.58
CA TYR A 373 -15.79 -32.11 29.80
C TYR A 373 -15.17 -31.16 28.76
N THR A 374 -14.10 -31.55 28.08
CA THR A 374 -13.52 -30.78 26.97
C THR A 374 -14.19 -31.18 25.65
N PRO A 375 -14.90 -30.26 24.95
CA PRO A 375 -15.43 -30.52 23.61
C PRO A 375 -14.31 -30.56 22.56
N LYS A 376 -14.61 -31.09 21.36
CA LYS A 376 -13.67 -31.03 20.23
C LYS A 376 -13.53 -29.58 19.73
N VAL A 377 -12.30 -29.10 19.59
CA VAL A 377 -12.00 -27.80 19.01
C VAL A 377 -12.05 -27.92 17.49
N LYS A 378 -12.76 -27.00 16.81
CA LYS A 378 -12.75 -26.94 15.34
C LYS A 378 -11.42 -26.39 14.84
N GLY A 379 -11.01 -26.84 13.66
CA GLY A 379 -9.85 -26.32 12.94
C GLY A 379 -9.93 -26.66 11.46
N VAL A 380 -8.96 -26.16 10.69
CA VAL A 380 -8.89 -26.37 9.23
C VAL A 380 -7.51 -26.87 8.86
N VAL A 381 -7.43 -27.80 7.91
CA VAL A 381 -6.16 -28.32 7.37
C VAL A 381 -5.46 -27.22 6.55
N THR A 382 -4.42 -26.59 7.10
CA THR A 382 -3.70 -25.48 6.48
C THR A 382 -2.53 -25.96 5.60
N TYR A 383 -1.94 -27.13 5.91
CA TYR A 383 -0.83 -27.72 5.17
C TYR A 383 -0.87 -29.25 5.25
N VAL A 384 -0.47 -29.91 4.16
CA VAL A 384 -0.23 -31.36 4.06
C VAL A 384 1.12 -31.51 3.35
N ALA A 385 2.02 -32.32 3.88
CA ALA A 385 3.30 -32.61 3.24
C ALA A 385 3.09 -33.38 1.92
N ALA A 386 3.85 -33.02 0.88
CA ALA A 386 3.84 -33.74 -0.39
C ALA A 386 4.61 -35.07 -0.32
N ASP A 387 5.67 -35.12 0.51
CA ASP A 387 6.54 -36.27 0.68
C ASP A 387 6.30 -36.97 2.03
N ARG A 388 6.47 -38.30 2.03
CA ARG A 388 6.38 -39.14 3.23
C ARG A 388 7.60 -38.91 4.11
N THR A 389 7.38 -38.55 5.37
CA THR A 389 8.43 -38.40 6.38
C THR A 389 8.81 -39.76 6.97
N GLU A 390 10.11 -40.04 7.05
CA GLU A 390 10.65 -41.21 7.75
C GLU A 390 11.16 -40.78 9.14
N PRO A 391 10.67 -41.37 10.25
CA PRO A 391 11.04 -40.93 11.59
C PRO A 391 12.47 -41.32 11.98
N GLU A 392 13.10 -40.49 12.82
CA GLU A 392 14.43 -40.77 13.38
C GLU A 392 14.46 -42.00 14.31
N GLN A 393 13.30 -42.38 14.87
CA GLN A 393 13.13 -43.58 15.70
C GLN A 393 12.67 -44.76 14.84
N ARG A 394 13.45 -45.84 14.85
CA ARG A 394 13.25 -47.04 14.01
C ARG A 394 11.94 -47.81 14.25
N ASP A 395 11.26 -47.54 15.36
CA ASP A 395 10.05 -48.24 15.79
C ASP A 395 8.75 -47.48 15.47
N GLU A 396 8.82 -46.27 14.92
CA GLU A 396 7.66 -45.50 14.44
C GLU A 396 7.43 -45.72 12.93
N PRO A 397 6.18 -45.95 12.46
CA PRO A 397 5.90 -46.04 11.02
C PRO A 397 6.08 -44.69 10.31
N PRO A 398 6.42 -44.69 9.00
CA PRO A 398 6.54 -43.44 8.23
C PRO A 398 5.17 -42.79 8.03
N TYR A 399 5.13 -41.45 8.01
CA TYR A 399 3.88 -40.69 8.05
C TYR A 399 3.91 -39.45 7.14
N TYR A 400 2.73 -38.88 6.87
CA TYR A 400 2.58 -37.58 6.22
C TYR A 400 2.30 -36.49 7.24
N LEU A 401 3.14 -35.45 7.27
CA LEU A 401 3.03 -34.34 8.21
C LEU A 401 1.92 -33.38 7.78
N THR A 402 0.93 -33.16 8.64
CA THR A 402 -0.25 -32.34 8.36
C THR A 402 -0.43 -31.30 9.45
N TYR A 403 -0.62 -30.01 9.08
CA TYR A 403 -0.87 -28.93 10.03
C TYR A 403 -2.34 -28.52 10.01
N VAL A 404 -2.99 -28.59 11.18
CA VAL A 404 -4.35 -28.10 11.40
C VAL A 404 -4.32 -26.83 12.25
N GLN A 405 -4.86 -25.74 11.72
CA GLN A 405 -4.99 -24.48 12.45
C GLN A 405 -6.28 -24.50 13.29
N LEU A 406 -6.16 -24.20 14.59
CA LEU A 406 -7.30 -24.18 15.51
C LEU A 406 -8.13 -22.90 15.36
N ASP A 407 -9.46 -23.01 15.41
CA ASP A 407 -10.35 -21.86 15.53
C ASP A 407 -10.28 -21.26 16.94
N GLN A 408 -9.96 -19.97 17.02
CA GLN A 408 -9.83 -19.24 18.28
C GLN A 408 -11.15 -19.07 19.05
N GLN A 409 -12.32 -19.21 18.41
CA GLN A 409 -13.60 -19.17 19.13
C GLN A 409 -13.87 -20.54 19.79
N SER A 410 -13.89 -21.60 18.99
CA SER A 410 -14.05 -22.99 19.47
C SER A 410 -12.99 -23.40 20.52
N LEU A 411 -11.78 -22.83 20.46
CA LEU A 411 -10.72 -23.07 21.44
C LEU A 411 -11.02 -22.46 22.82
N LYS A 412 -11.65 -21.28 22.86
CA LYS A 412 -12.07 -20.61 24.11
C LYS A 412 -13.28 -21.27 24.73
N ASP A 413 -14.21 -21.76 23.91
CA ASP A 413 -15.36 -22.55 24.38
C ASP A 413 -14.95 -23.92 24.93
N ALA A 414 -13.77 -24.43 24.57
CA ALA A 414 -13.26 -25.72 25.02
C ALA A 414 -12.41 -25.69 26.30
N ILE A 415 -11.76 -24.55 26.59
CA ILE A 415 -10.88 -24.37 27.75
C ILE A 415 -11.00 -22.92 28.25
N ASP A 416 -11.39 -22.74 29.53
CA ASP A 416 -11.56 -21.42 30.20
C ASP A 416 -10.31 -20.50 30.15
N ASP A 417 -9.15 -21.07 29.85
CA ASP A 417 -7.84 -20.41 29.83
C ASP A 417 -6.94 -21.07 28.76
N PRO A 418 -6.90 -20.51 27.54
CA PRO A 418 -6.02 -20.97 26.46
C PRO A 418 -4.52 -20.90 26.80
N GLY A 419 -4.12 -20.11 27.81
CA GLY A 419 -2.72 -19.98 28.25
C GLY A 419 -2.16 -21.25 28.90
N LYS A 420 -3.01 -22.24 29.19
CA LYS A 420 -2.61 -23.57 29.68
C LYS A 420 -2.08 -24.50 28.59
N LEU A 421 -2.17 -24.13 27.31
CA LEU A 421 -1.71 -24.93 26.19
C LEU A 421 -0.24 -24.64 25.90
N THR A 422 0.62 -25.64 26.09
CA THR A 422 2.06 -25.57 25.76
C THR A 422 2.37 -26.38 24.52
N PRO A 423 3.36 -25.98 23.69
CA PRO A 423 3.89 -26.85 22.64
C PRO A 423 4.37 -28.20 23.22
N GLY A 424 4.19 -29.27 22.46
CA GLY A 424 4.48 -30.64 22.89
C GLY A 424 3.37 -31.30 23.72
N MET A 425 2.17 -30.73 23.77
CA MET A 425 0.98 -31.43 24.29
C MET A 425 0.37 -32.34 23.21
N PRO A 426 0.04 -33.61 23.52
CA PRO A 426 -0.55 -34.52 22.56
C PRO A 426 -2.04 -34.23 22.30
N ALA A 427 -2.47 -34.47 21.07
CA ALA A 427 -3.83 -34.30 20.56
C ALA A 427 -4.20 -35.40 19.54
N GLU A 428 -5.49 -35.70 19.43
CA GLU A 428 -6.06 -36.55 18.38
C GLU A 428 -6.80 -35.65 17.38
N VAL A 429 -6.36 -35.64 16.11
CA VAL A 429 -6.98 -34.86 15.04
C VAL A 429 -7.91 -35.75 14.23
N TYR A 430 -9.17 -35.35 14.12
CA TYR A 430 -10.18 -35.99 13.27
C TYR A 430 -10.40 -35.12 12.03
N ILE A 431 -9.73 -35.43 10.93
CA ILE A 431 -9.88 -34.72 9.65
C ILE A 431 -11.11 -35.28 8.94
N GLN A 432 -12.09 -34.43 8.58
CA GLN A 432 -13.33 -34.88 7.95
C GLN A 432 -13.09 -35.25 6.48
N THR A 433 -13.46 -36.49 6.11
CA THR A 433 -13.30 -36.97 4.72
C THR A 433 -14.45 -36.47 3.84
N GLU A 434 -14.30 -36.64 2.53
CA GLU A 434 -15.46 -36.51 1.62
C GLU A 434 -16.58 -37.48 2.04
N ALA A 435 -17.83 -37.04 1.92
CA ALA A 435 -19.00 -37.79 2.36
C ALA A 435 -19.32 -38.92 1.38
N GLN A 436 -19.17 -40.17 1.81
CA GLN A 436 -19.46 -41.35 0.99
C GLN A 436 -20.88 -41.86 1.25
N THR A 437 -21.54 -42.42 0.24
CA THR A 437 -22.85 -43.06 0.46
C THR A 437 -22.68 -44.44 1.11
N VAL A 438 -23.67 -44.92 1.86
CA VAL A 438 -23.66 -46.28 2.44
C VAL A 438 -23.42 -47.35 1.37
N MET A 439 -24.01 -47.16 0.18
CA MET A 439 -23.83 -48.02 -0.98
C MET A 439 -22.37 -48.01 -1.49
N SER A 440 -21.71 -46.85 -1.50
CA SER A 440 -20.30 -46.75 -1.84
C SER A 440 -19.44 -47.48 -0.82
N TYR A 441 -19.58 -47.14 0.47
CA TYR A 441 -18.74 -47.70 1.55
C TYR A 441 -18.78 -49.24 1.63
N VAL A 442 -19.94 -49.85 1.37
CA VAL A 442 -20.08 -51.33 1.35
C VAL A 442 -19.50 -51.96 0.07
N LEU A 443 -19.47 -51.24 -1.05
CA LEU A 443 -18.97 -51.75 -2.33
C LEU A 443 -17.49 -51.46 -2.59
N SER A 444 -16.90 -50.39 -2.04
CA SER A 444 -15.49 -50.04 -2.28
C SER A 444 -14.54 -51.23 -2.06
N PRO A 445 -14.59 -52.00 -0.96
CA PRO A 445 -13.68 -53.15 -0.78
C PRO A 445 -13.81 -54.24 -1.85
N ILE A 446 -14.97 -54.36 -2.51
CA ILE A 446 -15.22 -55.30 -3.61
C ILE A 446 -14.69 -54.72 -4.92
N ILE A 447 -14.92 -53.44 -5.18
CA ILE A 447 -14.41 -52.73 -6.37
C ILE A 447 -12.88 -52.65 -6.32
N ASP A 448 -12.30 -52.22 -5.20
CA ASP A 448 -10.86 -52.07 -4.99
C ASP A 448 -10.10 -53.41 -5.08
N SER A 449 -10.74 -54.51 -4.68
CA SER A 449 -10.16 -55.85 -4.81
C SER A 449 -10.31 -56.43 -6.22
N MET A 450 -11.39 -56.10 -6.94
CA MET A 450 -11.52 -56.41 -8.37
C MET A 450 -10.49 -55.63 -9.21
N ASP A 451 -10.37 -54.31 -9.04
CA ASP A 451 -9.39 -53.50 -9.77
C ASP A 451 -7.95 -53.90 -9.48
N ARG A 452 -7.67 -54.37 -8.26
CA ARG A 452 -6.35 -54.94 -7.89
C ARG A 452 -6.11 -56.29 -8.56
N ALA A 453 -7.11 -57.17 -8.63
CA ALA A 453 -7.03 -58.45 -9.33
C ALA A 453 -6.97 -58.33 -10.86
N PHE A 454 -7.52 -57.25 -11.45
CA PHE A 454 -7.42 -56.96 -12.89
C PHE A 454 -6.14 -56.18 -13.27
N ARG A 455 -5.26 -55.88 -12.32
CA ARG A 455 -3.98 -55.18 -12.53
C ARG A 455 -2.73 -55.98 -12.15
N GLU A 456 -2.89 -57.25 -11.79
CA GLU A 456 -1.76 -58.13 -11.47
C GLU A 456 -1.06 -58.61 -12.75
N ASN A 457 0.17 -58.14 -12.98
CA ASN A 457 1.06 -58.48 -14.10
C ASN A 457 2.52 -58.15 -13.73
#